data_AF-A0AAU4GMI1-F1
#
_entry.id   AF-A0AAU4GMI1-F1
#
_cell.length_a   1.000
_cell.length_b   1.000
_cell.length_c   1.000
_cell.angle_alpha   90.00
_cell.angle_beta   90.00
_cell.angle_gamma   90.00
#
_symmetry.space_group_name_H-M   'P 1'
#
loop_
_entity.id
_entity.type
_entity.pdbx_description
1 polymer ?
#
loop_
_entity_poly.entity_id
_entity_poly.type
_entity_poly.pdbx_seq_one_letter_code
_entity_poly.pdbx_strand_id
1 'polypeptide(L)'
;MLRRSRALLSLLLPVAATAFVLGPAAAAPGGSPPGPPASPPAAQAAAPADGIRFPFGFIVGDDAQPTTSRVAKLGSDISFPPGRFDGALLGLNGTVPITGKLSVPVASSYFVTFRFMPATATVELTPSGDATGTVTVHTGRTGDCAPVQTDICADTDVVNSVFVKLSDLRVDGRPLDVGPDCRTAEPARVEIKGLLPLAFPAQPTKVSTTFAMPALAGCTGHEDFSRLFSGLVSGPGNTLVTDLVLRCVGNGAPPNGCGT
;
A
#
# COMPACT_ATOMS: atom_id res chain seq x y z
N MET A 1 -33.64 4.89 -56.82
CA MET A 1 -32.51 5.47 -57.57
C MET A 1 -31.49 5.91 -56.52
N LEU A 2 -30.21 5.57 -56.48
CA LEU A 2 -29.27 5.08 -57.49
C LEU A 2 -28.14 4.31 -56.77
N ARG A 3 -27.82 3.11 -57.27
CA ARG A 3 -26.62 2.30 -56.92
C ARG A 3 -25.34 3.09 -57.18
N ARG A 4 -24.29 2.89 -56.36
CA ARG A 4 -22.89 2.87 -56.85
C ARG A 4 -22.02 1.86 -56.12
N SER A 5 -21.72 0.80 -56.85
CA SER A 5 -20.65 -0.19 -56.66
C SER A 5 -19.28 0.42 -56.97
N ARG A 6 -18.23 0.05 -56.21
CA ARG A 6 -16.81 -0.04 -56.65
C ARG A 6 -16.13 -1.08 -55.75
N ALA A 7 -15.94 -2.32 -56.22
CA ALA A 7 -14.84 -2.82 -57.05
C ALA A 7 -13.62 -3.23 -56.21
N LEU A 8 -13.50 -4.55 -56.01
CA LEU A 8 -12.33 -5.27 -55.51
C LEU A 8 -11.13 -5.02 -56.43
N LEU A 9 -9.94 -4.86 -55.84
CA LEU A 9 -8.67 -5.06 -56.53
C LEU A 9 -7.82 -6.03 -55.73
N SER A 10 -7.79 -7.27 -56.20
CA SER A 10 -6.98 -8.37 -55.67
C SER A 10 -5.54 -8.22 -56.18
N LEU A 11 -4.56 -8.10 -55.27
CA LEU A 11 -3.15 -8.19 -55.61
C LEU A 11 -2.64 -9.60 -55.26
N LEU A 12 -2.34 -10.36 -56.31
CA LEU A 12 -1.68 -11.67 -56.24
C LEU A 12 -0.18 -11.46 -55.94
N LEU A 13 0.32 -12.06 -54.86
CA LEU A 13 1.76 -12.26 -54.64
C LEU A 13 2.18 -13.64 -55.17
N PRO A 14 3.33 -13.76 -55.88
CA PRO A 14 3.86 -15.05 -56.29
C PRO A 14 4.59 -15.74 -55.13
N VAL A 15 4.23 -17.01 -54.91
CA VAL A 15 4.91 -17.95 -54.02
C VAL A 15 6.16 -18.47 -54.72
N ALA A 16 7.34 -18.15 -54.20
CA ALA A 16 8.59 -18.79 -54.62
C ALA A 16 8.82 -20.05 -53.78
N ALA A 17 8.71 -21.22 -54.43
CA ALA A 17 9.00 -22.52 -53.83
C ALA A 17 10.49 -22.84 -53.96
N THR A 18 11.25 -22.71 -52.88
CA THR A 18 12.62 -23.25 -52.79
C THR A 18 12.56 -24.69 -52.28
N ALA A 19 12.94 -25.63 -53.14
CA ALA A 19 13.14 -27.03 -52.80
C ALA A 19 14.41 -27.19 -51.95
N PHE A 20 14.26 -27.68 -50.72
CA PHE A 20 15.38 -28.13 -49.89
C PHE A 20 15.52 -29.64 -50.02
N VAL A 21 16.72 -30.06 -50.42
CA VAL A 21 17.17 -31.46 -50.48
C VAL A 21 17.50 -31.93 -49.05
N LEU A 22 16.83 -32.98 -48.58
CA LEU A 22 17.12 -33.66 -47.32
C LEU A 22 18.25 -34.68 -47.53
N GLY A 23 19.44 -34.40 -47.00
CA GLY A 23 20.48 -35.39 -46.75
C GLY A 23 20.32 -36.01 -45.34
N PRO A 24 20.70 -37.28 -45.11
CA PRO A 24 20.61 -37.88 -43.79
C PRO A 24 21.82 -37.44 -42.95
N ALA A 25 21.57 -36.65 -41.91
CA ALA A 25 22.58 -36.36 -40.89
C ALA A 25 22.56 -37.48 -39.84
N ALA A 26 23.72 -38.12 -39.66
CA ALA A 26 23.97 -39.13 -38.65
C ALA A 26 23.73 -38.57 -37.23
N ALA A 27 23.00 -39.33 -36.42
CA ALA A 27 22.76 -39.01 -35.01
C ALA A 27 24.04 -39.22 -34.19
N ALA A 28 24.53 -38.15 -33.55
CA ALA A 28 25.50 -38.22 -32.46
C ALA A 28 24.78 -38.22 -31.10
N PRO A 29 25.26 -38.96 -30.08
CA PRO A 29 24.57 -39.06 -28.80
C PRO A 29 24.95 -37.93 -27.84
N GLY A 30 23.95 -37.37 -27.16
CA GLY A 30 24.03 -36.88 -25.78
C GLY A 30 24.69 -35.53 -25.53
N GLY A 31 23.93 -34.45 -25.65
CA GLY A 31 24.23 -33.16 -25.03
C GLY A 31 22.92 -32.44 -24.68
N SER A 32 22.65 -32.24 -23.39
CA SER A 32 21.45 -31.53 -22.91
C SER A 32 21.41 -30.09 -23.46
N PRO A 33 20.23 -29.57 -23.84
CA PRO A 33 20.10 -28.20 -24.30
C PRO A 33 20.43 -27.19 -23.18
N PRO A 34 21.10 -26.07 -23.49
CA PRO A 34 21.38 -25.03 -22.49
C PRO A 34 20.06 -24.42 -22.00
N GLY A 35 19.92 -24.34 -20.68
CA GLY A 35 18.77 -23.71 -20.03
C GLY A 35 18.66 -22.22 -20.35
N PRO A 36 17.48 -21.61 -20.16
CA PRO A 36 17.27 -20.19 -20.40
C PRO A 36 18.25 -19.34 -19.55
N PRO A 37 18.68 -18.17 -20.05
CA PRO A 37 19.61 -17.31 -19.33
C PRO A 37 19.01 -16.91 -17.99
N ALA A 38 19.82 -17.04 -16.94
CA ALA A 38 19.45 -16.65 -15.59
C ALA A 38 19.02 -15.17 -15.58
N SER A 39 17.86 -14.90 -15.00
CA SER A 39 17.41 -13.54 -14.72
C SER A 39 18.51 -12.80 -13.94
N PRO A 40 18.82 -11.54 -14.28
CA PRO A 40 19.75 -10.75 -13.50
C PRO A 40 19.29 -10.71 -12.03
N PRO A 41 20.21 -10.78 -11.06
CA PRO A 41 19.84 -10.71 -9.66
C PRO A 41 19.02 -9.45 -9.43
N ALA A 42 17.85 -9.62 -8.81
CA ALA A 42 17.05 -8.50 -8.33
C ALA A 42 17.99 -7.54 -7.60
N ALA A 43 18.00 -6.28 -8.02
CA ALA A 43 18.70 -5.23 -7.30
C ALA A 43 18.16 -5.23 -5.88
N GLN A 44 18.91 -5.86 -4.97
CA GLN A 44 18.66 -5.80 -3.55
C GLN A 44 18.77 -4.32 -3.22
N ALA A 45 17.65 -3.73 -2.77
CA ALA A 45 17.64 -2.40 -2.20
C ALA A 45 18.76 -2.37 -1.17
N ALA A 46 19.81 -1.58 -1.45
CA ALA A 46 20.93 -1.43 -0.55
C ALA A 46 20.36 -1.00 0.81
N ALA A 47 20.71 -1.75 1.86
CA ALA A 47 20.48 -1.28 3.22
C ALA A 47 21.09 0.12 3.33
N PRO A 48 20.39 1.10 3.92
CA PRO A 48 20.95 2.43 4.07
C PRO A 48 22.23 2.33 4.88
N ALA A 49 23.30 2.96 4.37
CA ALA A 49 24.59 3.07 5.03
C ALA A 49 24.45 3.60 6.47
N ASP A 50 25.44 3.31 7.32
CA ASP A 50 25.57 3.73 8.72
C ASP A 50 25.55 5.27 8.90
N GLY A 51 24.39 5.87 8.65
CA GLY A 51 24.11 7.29 8.80
C GLY A 51 23.50 7.57 10.17
N ILE A 52 23.57 8.84 10.58
CA ILE A 52 22.90 9.34 11.78
C ILE A 52 21.40 8.99 11.69
N ARG A 53 20.93 8.20 12.65
CA ARG A 53 19.51 7.87 12.80
C ARG A 53 18.90 8.79 13.85
N PHE A 54 17.90 9.56 13.45
CA PHE A 54 17.13 10.41 14.34
C PHE A 54 15.75 9.79 14.57
N PRO A 55 15.53 9.06 15.67
CA PRO A 55 14.27 8.37 15.90
C PRO A 55 13.15 9.34 16.24
N PHE A 56 11.93 8.97 15.90
CA PHE A 56 10.71 9.65 16.30
C PHE A 56 9.57 8.63 16.37
N GLY A 57 8.50 8.98 17.06
CA GLY A 57 7.31 8.14 17.14
C GLY A 57 6.04 8.98 17.11
N PHE A 58 5.01 8.46 16.46
CA PHE A 58 3.66 9.01 16.44
C PHE A 58 2.66 7.99 16.98
N ILE A 59 1.65 8.47 17.70
CA ILE A 59 0.38 7.77 17.83
C ILE A 59 -0.43 8.05 16.56
N VAL A 60 -1.08 7.02 16.02
CA VAL A 60 -1.84 7.08 14.76
C VAL A 60 -3.33 6.96 15.07
N GLY A 61 -4.02 8.09 15.08
CA GLY A 61 -5.38 8.25 15.62
C GLY A 61 -5.41 8.17 17.15
N ASP A 62 -6.41 8.79 17.77
CA ASP A 62 -6.66 8.69 19.21
C ASP A 62 -8.13 8.34 19.51
N ASP A 63 -8.49 8.16 20.78
CA ASP A 63 -9.84 7.77 21.17
C ASP A 63 -10.91 8.83 20.81
N ALA A 64 -10.51 10.10 20.68
CA ALA A 64 -11.40 11.19 20.28
C ALA A 64 -11.46 11.37 18.75
N GLN A 65 -10.36 11.08 18.04
CA GLN A 65 -10.20 11.18 16.59
C GLN A 65 -9.53 9.89 16.06
N PRO A 66 -10.29 8.79 15.95
CA PRO A 66 -9.74 7.53 15.49
C PRO A 66 -9.37 7.59 14.01
N THR A 67 -8.43 6.74 13.64
CA THR A 67 -8.07 6.58 12.22
C THR A 67 -9.27 6.01 11.47
N THR A 68 -9.75 6.73 10.45
CA THR A 68 -10.93 6.34 9.67
C THR A 68 -10.55 6.05 8.23
N SER A 69 -10.95 4.90 7.71
CA SER A 69 -10.79 4.54 6.30
C SER A 69 -12.16 4.40 5.61
N ARG A 70 -12.38 5.13 4.52
CA ARG A 70 -13.60 5.03 3.71
C ARG A 70 -13.41 4.07 2.56
N VAL A 71 -14.30 3.08 2.46
CA VAL A 71 -14.39 2.18 1.30
C VAL A 71 -15.29 2.82 0.25
N ALA A 72 -14.72 3.33 -0.84
CA ALA A 72 -15.41 4.22 -1.77
C ALA A 72 -16.70 3.62 -2.36
N LYS A 73 -16.61 2.37 -2.83
CA LYS A 73 -17.73 1.67 -3.49
C LYS A 73 -18.88 1.34 -2.54
N LEU A 74 -18.57 1.11 -1.27
CA LEU A 74 -19.58 0.81 -0.25
C LEU A 74 -20.11 2.08 0.42
N GLY A 75 -19.37 3.19 0.35
CA GLY A 75 -19.68 4.41 1.08
C GLY A 75 -19.65 4.24 2.59
N SER A 76 -18.98 3.19 3.08
CA SER A 76 -18.87 2.83 4.49
C SER A 76 -17.49 3.20 5.03
N ASP A 77 -17.43 3.54 6.31
CA ASP A 77 -16.20 3.87 7.03
C ASP A 77 -15.80 2.72 7.96
N ILE A 78 -14.50 2.52 8.07
CA ILE A 78 -13.85 1.64 9.04
C ILE A 78 -13.13 2.53 10.05
N SER A 79 -13.40 2.34 11.34
CA SER A 79 -12.70 3.04 12.40
C SER A 79 -11.68 2.10 13.05
N PHE A 80 -10.41 2.48 13.02
CA PHE A 80 -9.32 1.74 13.64
C PHE A 80 -9.00 2.30 15.03
N PRO A 81 -8.78 1.44 16.03
CA PRO A 81 -8.23 1.87 17.31
C PRO A 81 -6.87 2.56 17.15
N PRO A 82 -6.42 3.32 18.17
CA PRO A 82 -5.13 4.01 18.14
C PRO A 82 -3.98 3.06 17.81
N GLY A 83 -3.23 3.42 16.77
CA GLY A 83 -2.03 2.73 16.33
C GLY A 83 -0.74 3.46 16.72
N ARG A 84 0.38 2.94 16.25
CA ARG A 84 1.72 3.52 16.47
C ARG A 84 2.53 3.49 15.19
N PHE A 85 3.27 4.57 14.99
CA PHE A 85 4.31 4.64 13.98
C PHE A 85 5.63 4.97 14.66
N ASP A 86 6.61 4.09 14.54
CA ASP A 86 7.95 4.27 15.11
C ASP A 86 8.96 4.33 13.98
N GLY A 87 9.56 5.50 13.76
CA GLY A 87 10.39 5.80 12.61
C GLY A 87 11.74 6.40 12.96
N ALA A 88 12.57 6.56 11.93
CA ALA A 88 13.82 7.28 12.00
C ALA A 88 14.10 8.04 10.70
N LEU A 89 14.60 9.26 10.84
CA LEU A 89 15.21 9.99 9.74
C LEU A 89 16.66 9.54 9.59
N LEU A 90 17.11 9.34 8.36
CA LEU A 90 18.47 8.90 8.03
C LEU A 90 19.35 10.10 7.67
N GLY A 91 19.30 11.11 8.54
CA GLY A 91 19.91 12.43 8.37
C GLY A 91 19.06 13.51 9.06
N LEU A 92 19.59 14.73 9.13
CA LEU A 92 18.91 15.87 9.78
C LEU A 92 18.89 17.16 8.92
N ASN A 93 19.54 17.16 7.76
CA ASN A 93 19.72 18.35 6.96
C ASN A 93 19.12 18.17 5.56
N GLY A 94 18.24 19.09 5.16
CA GLY A 94 17.59 19.09 3.86
C GLY A 94 16.61 17.92 3.70
N THR A 95 16.50 17.42 2.47
CA THR A 95 15.68 16.24 2.16
C THR A 95 16.45 14.96 2.48
N VAL A 96 15.96 14.19 3.44
CA VAL A 96 16.60 12.96 3.93
C VAL A 96 15.65 11.76 3.82
N PRO A 97 16.18 10.53 3.72
CA PRO A 97 15.34 9.34 3.75
C PRO A 97 14.69 9.14 5.13
N ILE A 98 13.52 8.53 5.12
CA ILE A 98 12.75 8.13 6.31
C ILE A 98 12.42 6.65 6.21
N THR A 99 12.47 5.96 7.34
CA THR A 99 12.01 4.58 7.48
C THR A 99 11.24 4.42 8.78
N GLY A 100 10.24 3.55 8.84
CA GLY A 100 9.54 3.30 10.09
C GLY A 100 8.58 2.13 10.05
N LYS A 101 8.15 1.70 11.24
CA LYS A 101 7.23 0.58 11.44
C LYS A 101 5.87 1.11 11.83
N LEU A 102 4.85 0.69 11.09
CA LEU A 102 3.46 0.91 11.46
C LEU A 102 2.94 -0.31 12.24
N SER A 103 2.26 -0.06 13.35
CA SER A 103 1.49 -1.05 14.10
C SER A 103 0.09 -0.49 14.31
N VAL A 104 -0.92 -1.09 13.69
CA VAL A 104 -2.33 -0.70 13.84
C VAL A 104 -3.12 -1.92 14.34
N PRO A 105 -3.91 -1.78 15.42
CA PRO A 105 -4.76 -2.87 15.89
C PRO A 105 -5.82 -3.30 14.86
N VAL A 106 -6.32 -4.52 15.02
CA VAL A 106 -7.48 -4.99 14.23
C VAL A 106 -8.73 -4.16 14.54
N ALA A 107 -9.59 -3.99 13.54
CA ALA A 107 -10.83 -3.23 13.65
C ALA A 107 -12.05 -4.06 13.27
N SER A 108 -13.11 -4.00 14.08
CA SER A 108 -14.42 -4.52 13.68
C SER A 108 -15.15 -3.47 12.85
N SER A 109 -15.66 -3.86 11.70
CA SER A 109 -16.25 -2.96 10.72
C SER A 109 -17.67 -3.37 10.36
N TYR A 110 -18.52 -2.38 10.10
CA TYR A 110 -19.88 -2.55 9.60
C TYR A 110 -19.99 -1.96 8.19
N PHE A 111 -20.57 -2.73 7.28
CA PHE A 111 -20.71 -2.38 5.87
C PHE A 111 -22.16 -2.60 5.44
N VAL A 112 -22.63 -1.77 4.50
CA VAL A 112 -23.92 -2.01 3.83
C VAL A 112 -23.63 -2.44 2.39
N THR A 113 -23.61 -3.75 2.17
CA THR A 113 -23.43 -4.32 0.83
C THR A 113 -24.71 -4.16 0.02
N PHE A 114 -24.57 -3.86 -1.28
CA PHE A 114 -25.69 -3.65 -2.20
C PHE A 114 -26.74 -2.61 -1.74
N ARG A 115 -26.39 -1.74 -0.78
CA ARG A 115 -27.26 -0.71 -0.16
C ARG A 115 -28.42 -1.21 0.70
N PHE A 116 -28.56 -2.51 0.92
CA PHE A 116 -29.62 -3.05 1.79
C PHE A 116 -29.19 -4.24 2.63
N MET A 117 -28.03 -4.84 2.38
CA MET A 117 -27.57 -6.02 3.12
C MET A 117 -26.48 -5.65 4.12
N PRO A 118 -26.79 -5.68 5.43
CA PRO A 118 -25.81 -5.41 6.47
C PRO A 118 -24.77 -6.54 6.51
N ALA A 119 -23.51 -6.16 6.60
CA ALA A 119 -22.40 -7.08 6.80
C ALA A 119 -21.43 -6.55 7.85
N THR A 120 -20.84 -7.45 8.62
CA THR A 120 -19.75 -7.11 9.53
C THR A 120 -18.52 -7.95 9.19
N ALA A 121 -17.33 -7.40 9.41
CA ALA A 121 -16.07 -8.13 9.27
C ALA A 121 -15.04 -7.60 10.26
N THR A 122 -14.13 -8.46 10.69
CA THR A 122 -12.86 -8.05 11.29
C THR A 122 -11.89 -7.69 10.17
N VAL A 123 -11.27 -6.52 10.27
CA VAL A 123 -10.28 -6.00 9.32
C VAL A 123 -8.94 -5.92 10.01
N GLU A 124 -7.94 -6.60 9.45
CA GLU A 124 -6.55 -6.54 9.89
C GLU A 124 -5.69 -5.86 8.82
N LEU A 125 -4.83 -4.94 9.25
CA LEU A 125 -3.83 -4.30 8.40
C LEU A 125 -2.45 -4.89 8.74
N THR A 126 -1.92 -5.70 7.85
CA THR A 126 -0.59 -6.31 8.02
C THR A 126 0.43 -5.58 7.15
N PRO A 127 1.41 -4.86 7.73
CA PRO A 127 2.47 -4.23 6.95
C PRO A 127 3.26 -5.25 6.13
N SER A 128 3.56 -4.93 4.87
CA SER A 128 4.41 -5.76 3.99
C SER A 128 5.90 -5.40 4.11
N GLY A 129 6.26 -4.55 5.06
CA GLY A 129 7.61 -4.05 5.32
C GLY A 129 7.59 -2.74 6.10
N ASP A 130 8.76 -2.14 6.26
CA ASP A 130 8.87 -0.79 6.82
C ASP A 130 8.29 0.23 5.82
N ALA A 131 7.59 1.24 6.33
CA ALA A 131 7.21 2.40 5.56
C ALA A 131 8.48 3.20 5.20
N THR A 132 8.57 3.66 3.96
CA THR A 132 9.77 4.34 3.44
C THR A 132 9.38 5.54 2.61
N GLY A 133 10.30 6.49 2.50
CA GLY A 133 10.08 7.69 1.69
C GLY A 133 11.13 8.76 1.94
N THR A 134 10.73 10.01 1.77
CA THR A 134 11.59 11.17 2.00
C THR A 134 10.91 12.18 2.91
N VAL A 135 11.72 12.92 3.65
CA VAL A 135 11.28 14.05 4.47
C VAL A 135 12.17 15.25 4.20
N THR A 136 11.60 16.44 4.12
CA THR A 136 12.39 17.68 4.11
C THR A 136 12.28 18.31 5.49
N VAL A 137 13.40 18.44 6.20
CA VAL A 137 13.41 18.98 7.56
C VAL A 137 13.48 20.50 7.51
N HIS A 138 12.58 21.15 8.25
CA HIS A 138 12.47 22.59 8.39
C HIS A 138 12.66 23.00 9.84
N THR A 139 13.09 24.26 10.03
CA THR A 139 13.26 24.87 11.35
C THR A 139 12.61 26.24 11.39
N GLY A 140 12.10 26.62 12.56
CA GLY A 140 11.59 27.95 12.83
C GLY A 140 10.08 27.97 13.02
N ARG A 141 9.68 28.14 14.28
CA ARG A 141 8.28 28.18 14.72
C ARG A 141 7.44 29.30 14.10
N THR A 142 8.07 30.37 13.64
CA THR A 142 7.41 31.49 12.95
C THR A 142 7.62 31.48 11.44
N GLY A 143 8.36 30.49 10.90
CA GLY A 143 8.62 30.30 9.48
C GLY A 143 7.85 29.09 8.94
N ASP A 144 8.56 28.19 8.25
CA ASP A 144 8.00 26.99 7.62
C ASP A 144 7.21 26.11 8.62
N CYS A 145 7.58 26.10 9.90
CA CYS A 145 6.91 25.31 10.92
C CYS A 145 5.76 26.02 11.64
N ALA A 146 5.38 27.22 11.21
CA ALA A 146 4.24 27.95 11.77
C ALA A 146 2.92 27.17 11.77
N PRO A 147 2.56 26.39 10.72
CA PRO A 147 1.29 25.65 10.70
C PRO A 147 1.17 24.59 11.79
N VAL A 148 2.30 24.00 12.21
CA VAL A 148 2.37 22.98 13.27
C VAL A 148 2.90 23.53 14.61
N GLN A 149 3.17 24.84 14.67
CA GLN A 149 3.54 25.62 15.85
C GLN A 149 4.72 25.08 16.66
N THR A 150 5.71 24.46 16.01
CA THR A 150 6.91 23.88 16.64
C THR A 150 8.21 24.40 16.03
N ASP A 151 9.33 24.24 16.71
CA ASP A 151 10.64 24.74 16.24
C ASP A 151 11.25 23.89 15.14
N ILE A 152 10.87 22.60 15.04
CA ILE A 152 11.33 21.65 14.02
C ILE A 152 10.13 20.89 13.47
N CYS A 153 10.00 20.85 12.16
CA CYS A 153 8.95 20.12 11.45
C CYS A 153 9.52 19.49 10.18
N ALA A 154 8.74 18.63 9.52
CA ALA A 154 9.16 18.08 8.24
C ALA A 154 7.99 17.89 7.28
N ASP A 155 8.19 18.30 6.02
CA ASP A 155 7.34 17.90 4.91
C ASP A 155 7.64 16.44 4.59
N THR A 156 6.66 15.58 4.84
CA THR A 156 6.79 14.13 4.69
C THR A 156 6.15 13.65 3.40
N ASP A 157 6.80 12.66 2.78
CA ASP A 157 6.25 11.87 1.69
C ASP A 157 6.64 10.40 1.92
N VAL A 158 5.75 9.66 2.57
CA VAL A 158 6.00 8.29 3.06
C VAL A 158 5.02 7.33 2.44
N VAL A 159 5.53 6.24 1.87
CA VAL A 159 4.70 5.14 1.38
C VAL A 159 4.73 4.00 2.39
N ASN A 160 3.55 3.60 2.83
CA ASN A 160 3.35 2.36 3.56
C ASN A 160 2.59 1.35 2.67
N SER A 161 3.02 0.09 2.71
CA SER A 161 2.40 -0.99 1.96
C SER A 161 1.80 -1.99 2.95
N VAL A 162 0.49 -2.19 2.90
CA VAL A 162 -0.25 -3.03 3.86
C VAL A 162 -1.11 -4.05 3.14
N PHE A 163 -1.10 -5.30 3.59
CA PHE A 163 -2.15 -6.25 3.24
C PHE A 163 -3.39 -5.96 4.07
N VAL A 164 -4.55 -5.99 3.43
CA VAL A 164 -5.84 -5.89 4.13
C VAL A 164 -6.43 -7.28 4.18
N LYS A 165 -6.58 -7.83 5.38
CA LYS A 165 -7.15 -9.16 5.63
C LYS A 165 -8.54 -9.02 6.24
N LEU A 166 -9.45 -9.87 5.81
CA LEU A 166 -10.80 -9.96 6.31
C LEU A 166 -11.01 -11.29 7.04
N SER A 167 -11.63 -11.25 8.21
CA SER A 167 -12.07 -12.43 8.96
C SER A 167 -13.41 -12.19 9.64
N ASP A 168 -13.97 -13.24 10.25
CA ASP A 168 -15.20 -13.19 11.06
C ASP A 168 -16.39 -12.55 10.34
N LEU A 169 -16.48 -12.73 9.02
CA LEU A 169 -17.54 -12.12 8.24
C LEU A 169 -18.91 -12.63 8.67
N ARG A 170 -19.85 -11.70 8.78
CA ARG A 170 -21.27 -12.00 8.93
C ARG A 170 -22.07 -11.20 7.93
N VAL A 171 -23.04 -11.86 7.30
CA VAL A 171 -24.03 -11.22 6.42
C VAL A 171 -25.38 -11.45 7.06
N ASP A 172 -26.10 -10.36 7.35
CA ASP A 172 -27.38 -10.42 8.06
C ASP A 172 -27.30 -11.25 9.37
N GLY A 173 -26.21 -11.04 10.12
CA GLY A 173 -25.91 -11.75 11.37
C GLY A 173 -25.43 -13.20 11.23
N ARG A 174 -25.50 -13.79 10.03
CA ARG A 174 -25.07 -15.17 9.78
C ARG A 174 -23.58 -15.23 9.43
N PRO A 175 -22.78 -16.09 10.07
CA PRO A 175 -21.38 -16.28 9.71
C PRO A 175 -21.22 -16.72 8.26
N LEU A 176 -20.26 -16.10 7.57
CA LEU A 176 -19.83 -16.46 6.23
C LEU A 176 -18.38 -16.94 6.31
N ASP A 177 -18.15 -18.20 5.96
CA ASP A 177 -16.80 -18.74 5.90
C ASP A 177 -16.08 -18.28 4.62
N VAL A 178 -14.99 -17.54 4.81
CA VAL A 178 -14.14 -17.03 3.73
C VAL A 178 -12.75 -17.65 3.74
N GLY A 179 -12.53 -18.66 4.59
CA GLY A 179 -11.22 -19.26 4.80
C GLY A 179 -10.22 -18.38 5.57
N PRO A 180 -9.03 -18.93 5.87
CA PRO A 180 -8.03 -18.27 6.71
C PRO A 180 -7.24 -17.16 6.01
N ASP A 181 -7.27 -17.13 4.67
CA ASP A 181 -6.35 -16.35 3.83
C ASP A 181 -7.06 -15.26 3.00
N CYS A 182 -8.30 -14.89 3.34
CA CYS A 182 -9.02 -13.84 2.64
C CYS A 182 -8.35 -12.47 2.85
N ARG A 183 -7.50 -12.05 1.91
CA ARG A 183 -6.74 -10.80 1.98
C ARG A 183 -6.48 -10.21 0.60
N THR A 184 -5.94 -8.99 0.55
CA THR A 184 -5.54 -8.40 -0.73
C THR A 184 -4.45 -9.25 -1.41
N ALA A 185 -4.59 -9.46 -2.72
CA ALA A 185 -3.64 -10.23 -3.52
C ALA A 185 -2.25 -9.60 -3.52
N GLU A 186 -2.22 -8.27 -3.43
CA GLU A 186 -1.02 -7.45 -3.33
C GLU A 186 -1.19 -6.43 -2.20
N PRO A 187 -0.10 -5.85 -1.65
CA PRO A 187 -0.20 -4.78 -0.66
C PRO A 187 -0.89 -3.53 -1.23
N ALA A 188 -1.83 -2.97 -0.47
CA ALA A 188 -2.35 -1.63 -0.72
C ALA A 188 -1.25 -0.60 -0.40
N ARG A 189 -0.96 0.28 -1.37
CA ARG A 189 -0.01 1.38 -1.20
C ARG A 189 -0.75 2.60 -0.67
N VAL A 190 -0.36 3.06 0.52
CA VAL A 190 -0.89 4.25 1.17
C VAL A 190 0.24 5.27 1.27
N GLU A 191 0.07 6.39 0.57
CA GLU A 191 1.02 7.49 0.57
C GLU A 191 0.56 8.54 1.58
N ILE A 192 1.42 8.87 2.53
CA ILE A 192 1.16 9.82 3.60
C ILE A 192 2.01 11.05 3.31
N LYS A 193 1.34 12.16 2.99
CA LYS A 193 1.97 13.46 2.81
C LYS A 193 1.45 14.46 3.81
N GLY A 194 2.35 15.30 4.31
CA GLY A 194 1.98 16.37 5.22
C GLY A 194 3.16 16.92 5.99
N LEU A 195 2.98 18.14 6.50
CA LEU A 195 3.93 18.81 7.37
C LEU A 195 3.72 18.29 8.80
N LEU A 196 4.68 17.55 9.35
CA LEU A 196 4.57 16.93 10.67
C LEU A 196 5.51 17.60 11.68
N PRO A 197 5.09 17.78 12.95
CA PRO A 197 5.95 18.31 13.99
C PRO A 197 7.02 17.27 14.39
N LEU A 198 8.26 17.73 14.59
CA LEU A 198 9.40 16.93 15.06
C LEU A 198 10.08 17.56 16.29
N ALA A 199 9.35 18.38 17.03
CA ALA A 199 9.77 18.91 18.33
C ALA A 199 8.56 19.20 19.21
N PHE A 200 8.78 19.17 20.52
CA PHE A 200 7.75 19.50 21.51
C PHE A 200 7.81 20.98 21.92
N PRO A 201 6.66 21.60 22.27
CA PRO A 201 5.31 21.04 22.21
C PRO A 201 4.83 20.86 20.75
N ALA A 202 4.00 19.83 20.52
CA ALA A 202 3.47 19.49 19.21
C ALA A 202 1.94 19.38 19.28
N GLN A 203 1.24 19.95 18.30
CA GLN A 203 -0.19 19.76 18.13
C GLN A 203 -0.46 18.50 17.29
N PRO A 204 -1.59 17.79 17.51
CA PRO A 204 -2.04 16.74 16.60
C PRO A 204 -2.12 17.27 15.17
N THR A 205 -1.62 16.49 14.21
CA THR A 205 -1.66 16.85 12.79
C THR A 205 -2.58 15.90 12.04
N LYS A 206 -3.65 16.45 11.49
CA LYS A 206 -4.57 15.69 10.65
C LYS A 206 -3.95 15.42 9.29
N VAL A 207 -3.90 14.16 8.91
CA VAL A 207 -3.48 13.71 7.58
C VAL A 207 -4.65 13.04 6.88
N SER A 208 -4.84 13.37 5.60
CA SER A 208 -5.82 12.73 4.73
C SER A 208 -5.15 12.32 3.43
N THR A 209 -5.42 11.08 3.01
CA THR A 209 -4.89 10.53 1.77
C THR A 209 -5.92 9.67 1.06
N THR A 210 -5.67 9.40 -0.21
CA THR A 210 -6.45 8.48 -1.03
C THR A 210 -5.59 7.33 -1.49
N PHE A 211 -6.16 6.13 -1.58
CA PHE A 211 -5.45 4.94 -2.04
C PHE A 211 -6.34 4.05 -2.91
N ALA A 212 -5.68 3.21 -3.70
CA ALA A 212 -6.35 2.14 -4.44
C ALA A 212 -6.32 0.86 -3.61
N MET A 213 -7.49 0.27 -3.39
CA MET A 213 -7.61 -1.04 -2.75
C MET A 213 -7.37 -2.13 -3.81
N PRO A 214 -6.36 -3.00 -3.65
CA PRO A 214 -6.14 -4.11 -4.57
C PRO A 214 -7.27 -5.13 -4.56
N ALA A 215 -7.28 -6.04 -5.53
CA ALA A 215 -8.17 -7.19 -5.52
C ALA A 215 -7.93 -8.06 -4.29
N LEU A 216 -8.99 -8.69 -3.78
CA LEU A 216 -8.92 -9.73 -2.75
C LEU A 216 -8.67 -11.09 -3.40
N ALA A 217 -7.92 -11.94 -2.71
CA ALA A 217 -7.62 -13.32 -3.07
C ALA A 217 -7.68 -14.21 -1.82
N GLY A 218 -7.77 -15.52 -2.02
CA GLY A 218 -7.77 -16.50 -0.92
C GLY A 218 -9.04 -16.48 -0.07
N CYS A 219 -10.12 -15.87 -0.56
CA CYS A 219 -11.41 -15.81 0.14
C CYS A 219 -12.24 -17.07 -0.12
N THR A 220 -11.65 -18.23 0.19
CA THR A 220 -12.18 -19.55 -0.14
C THR A 220 -12.54 -20.29 1.14
N GLY A 221 -13.84 -20.33 1.45
CA GLY A 221 -14.42 -21.22 2.46
C GLY A 221 -15.06 -22.43 1.78
N HIS A 222 -16.39 -22.53 1.88
CA HIS A 222 -17.17 -23.49 1.09
C HIS A 222 -17.26 -23.14 -0.41
N GLU A 223 -17.07 -21.86 -0.74
CA GLU A 223 -17.00 -21.33 -2.10
C GLU A 223 -15.95 -20.20 -2.18
N ASP A 224 -15.61 -19.78 -3.41
CA ASP A 224 -14.66 -18.70 -3.66
C ASP A 224 -15.39 -17.36 -3.81
N PHE A 225 -15.23 -16.48 -2.82
CA PHE A 225 -15.81 -15.14 -2.78
C PHE A 225 -14.88 -14.03 -3.27
N SER A 226 -13.64 -14.35 -3.69
CA SER A 226 -12.62 -13.35 -4.00
C SER A 226 -13.08 -12.35 -5.06
N ARG A 227 -13.79 -12.80 -6.10
CA ARG A 227 -14.33 -11.91 -7.14
C ARG A 227 -15.46 -11.02 -6.63
N LEU A 228 -16.36 -11.58 -5.82
CA LEU A 228 -17.48 -10.83 -5.24
C LEU A 228 -16.96 -9.70 -4.36
N PHE A 229 -16.07 -10.01 -3.41
CA PHE A 229 -15.53 -9.00 -2.52
C PHE A 229 -14.66 -7.99 -3.24
N SER A 230 -13.84 -8.41 -4.21
CA SER A 230 -13.10 -7.46 -5.06
C SER A 230 -14.03 -6.50 -5.81
N GLY A 231 -15.17 -6.99 -6.29
CA GLY A 231 -16.21 -6.16 -6.90
C GLY A 231 -16.71 -5.07 -5.95
N LEU A 232 -16.85 -5.40 -4.67
CA LEU A 232 -17.40 -4.54 -3.62
C LEU A 232 -16.40 -3.52 -3.05
N VAL A 233 -15.12 -3.90 -2.86
CA VAL A 233 -14.17 -3.06 -2.09
C VAL A 233 -12.97 -2.57 -2.90
N SER A 234 -12.59 -3.26 -3.97
CA SER A 234 -11.36 -2.93 -4.71
C SER A 234 -11.54 -1.76 -5.67
N GLY A 235 -10.47 -1.02 -5.94
CA GLY A 235 -10.44 0.11 -6.85
C GLY A 235 -9.93 1.40 -6.20
N PRO A 236 -9.84 2.50 -6.97
CA PRO A 236 -9.38 3.80 -6.47
C PRO A 236 -10.43 4.52 -5.62
N GLY A 237 -10.00 5.63 -4.99
CA GLY A 237 -10.90 6.57 -4.31
C GLY A 237 -11.21 6.23 -2.86
N ASN A 238 -10.63 5.15 -2.31
CA ASN A 238 -10.69 4.92 -0.87
C ASN A 238 -9.88 6.01 -0.17
N THR A 239 -10.33 6.43 1.00
CA THR A 239 -9.66 7.50 1.76
C THR A 239 -9.21 6.99 3.11
N LEU A 240 -8.11 7.52 3.61
CA LEU A 240 -7.66 7.34 4.98
C LEU A 240 -7.53 8.73 5.61
N VAL A 241 -8.08 8.89 6.81
CA VAL A 241 -7.97 10.10 7.63
C VAL A 241 -7.49 9.70 9.01
N THR A 242 -6.44 10.34 9.50
CA THR A 242 -5.87 10.05 10.82
C THR A 242 -5.27 11.32 11.42
N ASP A 243 -5.30 11.42 12.74
CA ASP A 243 -4.54 12.42 13.46
C ASP A 243 -3.24 11.80 13.94
N LEU A 244 -2.12 12.43 13.60
CA LEU A 244 -0.80 12.03 14.04
C LEU A 244 -0.40 12.87 15.25
N VAL A 245 -0.20 12.21 16.39
CA VAL A 245 0.22 12.84 17.64
C VAL A 245 1.67 12.47 17.93
N LEU A 246 2.56 13.47 17.97
CA LEU A 246 3.97 13.24 18.27
C LEU A 246 4.12 12.65 19.67
N ARG A 247 4.72 11.47 19.74
CA ARG A 247 4.90 10.67 20.96
C ARG A 247 6.31 10.81 21.53
N CYS A 248 7.32 10.82 20.67
CA CYS A 248 8.72 10.97 21.06
C CYS A 248 9.57 11.46 19.89
N VAL A 249 10.72 12.05 20.18
CA VAL A 249 11.70 12.49 19.19
C VAL A 249 13.12 12.48 19.75
N GLY A 250 14.09 12.05 18.94
CA GLY A 250 15.49 11.96 19.29
C GLY A 250 15.85 10.83 20.26
N ASN A 251 17.14 10.72 20.57
CA ASN A 251 17.70 9.62 21.38
C ASN A 251 17.65 9.87 22.91
N GLY A 252 17.01 10.94 23.35
CA GLY A 252 16.90 11.27 24.77
C GLY A 252 16.02 10.27 25.54
N ALA A 253 16.03 10.38 26.87
CA ALA A 253 15.14 9.60 27.73
C ALA A 253 13.67 10.09 27.60
N PRO A 254 12.67 9.24 27.93
CA PRO A 254 11.28 9.64 28.03
C PRO A 254 11.07 10.79 29.03
N PRO A 255 10.01 11.59 28.91
CA PRO A 255 8.81 11.36 28.09
C PRO A 255 8.92 11.80 26.63
N ASN A 256 9.85 12.71 26.31
CA ASN A 256 9.93 13.33 24.98
C ASN A 256 10.97 12.67 24.06
N GLY A 257 11.89 11.88 24.59
CA GLY A 257 12.86 11.11 23.82
C GLY A 257 12.40 9.69 23.50
N CYS A 258 12.88 9.12 22.39
CA CYS A 258 12.59 7.75 21.98
C CYS A 258 13.61 6.73 22.53
N GLY A 259 14.60 7.19 23.30
CA GLY A 259 15.55 6.32 24.00
C GLY A 259 14.85 5.51 25.09
N THR A 260 15.44 4.37 25.42
CA THR A 260 15.04 3.50 26.53
C THR A 260 15.80 3.84 27.81
#